data_AF-A0A0B7B9X1-F1
#
_entry.id   AF-A0A0B7B9X1-F1
#
_cell.length_a   1.000
_cell.length_b   1.000
_cell.length_c   1.000
_cell.angle_alpha   90.00
_cell.angle_beta   90.00
_cell.angle_gamma   90.00
#
_symmetry.space_group_name_H-M   'P 1'
#
loop_
_entity.id
_entity.type
_entity.pdbx_description
1 polymer ?
#
loop_
_entity_poly.entity_id
_entity_poly.type
_entity_poly.pdbx_seq_one_letter_code
_entity_poly.pdbx_strand_id
1 'polypeptide(L)' 'VMFTSNNGDRSKARNFVIFITGNERSLNSKQSNAAANRLRSGVAGIYTIGLNVRDSTELDEISSKPLDEFRTLVSGEDQ' A
#
# COMPACT_ATOMS: atom_id res chain seq x y z
N VAL A 1 12.69 9.97 4.74
CA VAL A 1 12.25 9.13 3.60
C VAL A 1 12.84 7.75 3.79
N MET A 2 12.08 6.66 3.57
CA MET A 2 12.52 5.29 3.91
C MET A 2 13.54 4.72 2.90
N PHE A 3 13.31 4.90 1.60
CA PHE A 3 14.20 4.43 0.53
C PHE A 3 15.31 5.45 0.26
N THR A 4 16.45 5.29 0.94
CA THR A 4 17.65 6.11 0.75
C THR A 4 18.90 5.27 0.95
N SER A 5 20.02 5.66 0.32
CA SER A 5 21.30 4.95 0.49
C SER A 5 21.74 4.88 1.96
N ASN A 6 21.45 5.92 2.75
CA ASN A 6 21.77 5.95 4.19
C ASN A 6 20.97 4.92 4.99
N ASN A 7 19.80 4.51 4.49
CA ASN A 7 18.98 3.45 5.07
C ASN A 7 19.25 2.08 4.42
N GLY A 8 20.31 1.93 3.62
CA GLY A 8 20.68 0.67 2.97
C GLY A 8 19.95 0.38 1.66
N ASP A 9 19.25 1.36 1.08
CA ASP A 9 18.66 1.21 -0.25
C ASP A 9 19.73 1.04 -1.33
N ARG A 10 19.40 0.27 -2.36
CA ARG A 10 20.28 -0.04 -3.48
C ARG A 10 19.70 0.61 -4.74
N SER A 11 20.47 1.47 -5.38
CA SER A 11 20.03 2.26 -6.55
C SER A 11 19.47 1.45 -7.73
N LYS A 12 19.78 0.15 -7.83
CA LYS A 12 19.28 -0.76 -8.87
C LYS A 12 18.21 -1.74 -8.38
N ALA A 13 17.85 -1.72 -7.10
CA ALA A 13 16.79 -2.57 -6.57
C ALA A 13 15.42 -1.97 -6.84
N ARG A 14 14.41 -2.84 -7.01
CA ARG A 14 13.02 -2.42 -6.95
C ARG A 14 12.61 -2.30 -5.49
N ASN A 15 12.02 -1.15 -5.15
CA ASN A 15 11.51 -0.88 -3.81
C ASN A 15 10.02 -1.18 -3.73
N PHE A 16 9.62 -1.76 -2.60
CA PHE A 16 8.22 -2.11 -2.34
C PHE A 16 7.85 -1.76 -0.91
N VAL A 17 6.61 -1.32 -0.73
CA VAL A 17 5.95 -1.17 0.58
C VAL A 17 4.87 -2.24 0.69
N ILE A 18 4.82 -2.90 1.84
CA ILE A 18 3.66 -3.73 2.22
C ILE A 18 2.89 -2.93 3.28
N PHE A 19 1.66 -2.56 2.96
CA PHE A 19 0.77 -1.80 3.84
C PHE A 19 -0.33 -2.72 4.36
N ILE A 20 -0.33 -2.97 5.67
CA ILE A 20 -1.27 -3.86 6.34
C ILE A 20 -2.18 -3.04 7.25
N THR A 21 -3.48 -3.20 7.13
CA THR A 21 -4.46 -2.49 7.99
C THR A 21 -5.72 -3.33 8.19
N GLY A 22 -6.31 -3.23 9.38
CA GLY A 22 -7.67 -3.70 9.64
C GLY A 22 -8.73 -2.60 9.62
N ASN A 23 -8.32 -1.35 9.43
CA ASN A 23 -9.23 -0.21 9.30
C ASN A 23 -9.60 0.00 7.84
N GLU A 24 -10.90 0.23 7.59
CA GLU A 24 -11.45 0.46 6.25
C GLU A 24 -11.13 1.87 5.73
N ARG A 25 -11.02 2.84 6.65
CA ARG A 25 -10.82 4.27 6.35
C ARG A 25 -9.70 4.87 7.18
N SER A 26 -8.90 5.73 6.57
CA SER A 26 -8.03 6.63 7.31
C SER A 26 -8.79 7.86 7.80
N LEU A 27 -8.22 8.56 8.78
CA LEU A 27 -8.72 9.84 9.25
C LEU A 27 -8.68 10.92 8.14
N ASN A 28 -7.83 10.75 7.12
CA ASN A 28 -7.66 11.70 6.03
C ASN A 28 -7.31 10.98 4.71
N SER A 29 -8.33 10.45 4.03
CA SER A 29 -8.13 9.69 2.79
C SER A 29 -7.42 10.48 1.70
N LYS A 30 -7.63 11.81 1.62
CA LYS A 30 -6.93 12.66 0.64
C LYS A 30 -5.43 12.69 0.89
N GLN A 31 -5.00 12.79 2.15
CA GLN A 31 -3.59 12.76 2.50
C GLN A 31 -2.97 11.39 2.26
N SER A 32 -3.69 10.31 2.62
CA SER A 32 -3.26 8.93 2.39
C SER A 32 -3.05 8.65 0.90
N ASN A 33 -4.02 9.03 0.06
CA ASN A 33 -3.93 8.89 -1.39
C ASN A 33 -2.77 9.72 -1.98
N ALA A 34 -2.60 10.97 -1.53
CA ALA A 34 -1.48 11.82 -1.97
C ALA A 34 -0.10 11.21 -1.60
N ALA A 35 0.01 10.60 -0.42
CA ALA A 35 1.23 9.89 -0.02
C ALA A 35 1.48 8.65 -0.89
N ALA A 36 0.45 7.86 -1.17
CA ALA A 36 0.54 6.69 -2.03
C ALA A 36 0.95 7.07 -3.47
N ASN A 37 0.38 8.15 -4.01
CA ASN A 37 0.76 8.66 -5.34
C ASN A 37 2.25 9.04 -5.39
N ARG A 38 2.77 9.73 -4.37
CA ARG A 38 4.20 10.10 -4.31
C ARG A 38 5.12 8.87 -4.26
N LEU A 39 4.71 7.81 -3.58
CA LEU A 39 5.46 6.56 -3.54
C LEU A 39 5.44 5.86 -4.90
N ARG A 40 4.26 5.69 -5.51
CA ARG A 40 4.10 5.01 -6.80
C ARG A 40 4.72 5.76 -7.97
N SER A 41 4.78 7.09 -7.93
CA SER A 41 5.28 7.92 -9.03
C SER A 41 6.80 7.84 -9.25
N GLY A 42 7.55 7.15 -8.41
CA GLY A 42 8.99 7.02 -8.65
C GLY A 42 9.83 6.43 -7.53
N VAL A 43 9.23 5.95 -6.44
CA VAL A 43 10.00 5.50 -5.27
C VAL A 43 9.76 4.03 -4.94
N ALA A 44 8.52 3.53 -4.98
CA ALA A 44 8.20 2.14 -4.65
C ALA A 44 6.82 1.70 -5.16
N GLY A 45 6.67 0.40 -5.44
CA GLY A 45 5.35 -0.23 -5.56
C GLY A 45 4.71 -0.44 -4.18
N ILE A 46 3.37 -0.44 -4.10
CA ILE A 46 2.64 -0.65 -2.84
C ILE A 46 1.77 -1.89 -2.96
N TYR A 47 2.03 -2.89 -2.13
CA TYR A 47 1.14 -4.01 -1.88
C TYR A 47 0.29 -3.71 -0.65
N THR A 48 -1.02 -3.87 -0.75
CA THR A 48 -1.95 -3.64 0.36
C THR A 48 -2.54 -4.95 0.85
N ILE A 49 -2.64 -5.10 2.17
CA ILE A 49 -3.27 -6.23 2.83
C ILE A 49 -4.34 -5.68 3.79
N GLY A 50 -5.61 -5.86 3.43
CA GLY A 50 -6.75 -5.49 4.26
C GLY A 50 -7.18 -6.68 5.12
N LEU A 51 -7.26 -6.51 6.44
CA LEU A 51 -7.69 -7.55 7.37
C LEU A 51 -9.12 -7.27 7.83
N ASN A 52 -10.06 -8.15 7.49
CA ASN A 52 -11.48 -8.04 7.83
C ASN A 52 -12.12 -6.69 7.41
N VAL A 53 -11.73 -6.18 6.25
CA VAL A 53 -12.25 -4.92 5.68
C VAL A 53 -13.40 -5.19 4.73
N ARG A 54 -14.54 -4.52 4.89
CA ARG A 54 -15.72 -4.65 4.02
C ARG A 54 -15.69 -3.63 2.88
N ASP A 55 -15.28 -2.40 3.15
CA ASP A 55 -15.06 -1.37 2.13
C ASP A 55 -13.57 -1.21 1.82
N SER A 56 -13.14 -1.75 0.67
CA SER A 56 -11.75 -1.68 0.23
C SER A 56 -11.40 -0.43 -0.56
N THR A 57 -12.32 0.52 -0.75
CA THR A 57 -12.13 1.66 -1.67
C THR A 57 -10.83 2.42 -1.39
N GLU A 58 -10.53 2.71 -0.12
CA GLU A 58 -9.29 3.42 0.23
C GLU A 58 -8.03 2.56 0.05
N LEU A 59 -8.11 1.26 0.33
CA LEU A 59 -7.03 0.32 0.03
C LEU A 59 -6.75 0.24 -1.48
N ASP A 60 -7.79 0.35 -2.31
CA ASP A 60 -7.67 0.30 -3.77
C ASP A 60 -6.98 1.54 -4.32
N GLU A 61 -7.26 2.69 -3.71
CA GLU A 61 -6.60 3.95 -4.02
C GLU A 61 -5.12 3.98 -3.57
N ILE A 62 -4.79 3.29 -2.49
CA ILE A 62 -3.42 3.20 -1.94
C ILE A 62 -2.60 2.11 -2.64
N SER A 63 -3.22 1.04 -3.10
CA SER A 63 -2.52 -0.06 -3.77
C SER A 63 -1.92 0.37 -5.11
N SER A 64 -0.81 -0.28 -5.49
CA SER A 64 -0.39 -0.28 -6.88
C SER A 64 -1.44 -0.97 -7.76
N LYS A 65 -1.31 -0.81 -9.09
CA LYS A 65 -2.19 -1.45 -10.06
C LYS A 65 -1.40 -2.51 -10.85
N PRO A 66 -2.05 -3.60 -11.30
CA PRO A 66 -3.47 -3.91 -11.14
C PRO A 66 -3.84 -4.47 -9.76
N LEU A 67 -5.12 -4.38 -9.35
CA LEU A 67 -5.52 -4.67 -7.96
C LEU A 67 -5.48 -6.16 -7.60
N ASP A 68 -5.70 -7.04 -8.57
CA ASP A 68 -5.60 -8.49 -8.41
C ASP A 68 -4.17 -8.98 -8.11
N GLU A 69 -3.15 -8.20 -8.49
CA GLU A 69 -1.76 -8.48 -8.14
C GLU A 69 -1.31 -7.80 -6.84
N PHE A 70 -1.74 -6.56 -6.59
CA PHE A 70 -1.18 -5.71 -5.55
C PHE A 70 -2.06 -5.55 -4.31
N ARG A 71 -3.25 -6.13 -4.27
CA ARG A 71 -4.15 -6.07 -3.10
C ARG A 71 -4.61 -7.46 -2.69
N THR A 72 -4.43 -7.76 -1.42
CA THR A 72 -5.02 -8.92 -0.76
C THR A 72 -6.00 -8.46 0.29
N LEU A 73 -7.20 -9.06 0.31
CA LEU A 73 -8.13 -8.93 1.42
C LEU A 73 -8.18 -10.29 2.12
N VAL A 74 -7.99 -10.29 3.43
CA VAL A 74 -8.03 -11.49 4.27
C VAL A 74 -9.21 -11.33 5.21
N SER A 75 -10.21 -12.20 5.11
CA SER A 75 -11.30 -12.26 6.07
C SER A 75 -11.20 -13.54 6.92
N GLY A 76 -11.66 -13.47 8.16
CA GLY A 76 -11.68 -14.64 9.05
C GLY A 76 -12.61 -15.76 8.60
N GLU A 77 -13.47 -15.52 7.61
CA GLU A 77 -14.34 -16.53 6.99
C GLU A 77 -13.61 -17.34 5.89
N ASP A 78 -12.43 -16.88 5.45
CA ASP A 78 -11.59 -17.54 4.45
C ASP A 78 -10.57 -18.53 5.07
N GLN A 79 -10.73 -18.89 6.36
CA GLN A 79 -9.88 -19.83 7.13
C GLN A 79 -10.68 -21.05 7.60
#